data_AF-T0ESM6-F1
#
_entry.id   AF-T0ESM6-F1
#
_cell.length_a   1.000
_cell.length_b   1.000
_cell.length_c   1.000
_cell.angle_alpha   90.00
_cell.angle_beta   90.00
_cell.angle_gamma   90.00
#
_symmetry.space_group_name_H-M   'P 1'
#
loop_
_entity.id
_entity.type
_entity.pdbx_description
1 polymer ?
#
loop_
_entity_poly.entity_id
_entity_poly.type
_entity_poly.pdbx_seq_one_letter_code
_entity_poly.pdbx_strand_id
1 'polypeptide(L)'
;MERLLGETYTNTNLIKPQNKPLNQQVHEGIENCNLCKRHQNSKPVIGLFNPTSKLTFITLTPMLDSQLNFLNNLKAAMLESIIQKVFNCPLKDCSILSLLKCDSNSLNLEEEINACLFHLTWQLDNSASKIIVVFGEILPKRLLNLSKEEAFGRIVSLKTKHFLSTHALEDMLKNPTLKKEALAHFKIALQFLNQS
;
A
#
# COMPACT_ATOMS: atom_id res chain seq x y z
N MET A 1 -3.22 24.56 -55.47
CA MET A 1 -3.14 23.11 -55.22
C MET A 1 -2.39 22.94 -53.93
N GLU A 2 -3.11 22.98 -52.81
CA GLU A 2 -2.53 22.94 -51.47
C GLU A 2 -3.16 21.75 -50.74
N ARG A 3 -2.31 20.83 -50.27
CA ARG A 3 -2.70 19.72 -49.39
C ARG A 3 -2.48 20.20 -47.97
N LEU A 4 -3.56 20.42 -47.21
CA LEU A 4 -3.52 20.55 -45.76
C LEU A 4 -3.99 19.24 -45.13
N LEU A 5 -3.08 18.65 -44.36
CA LEU A 5 -3.27 17.45 -43.54
C LEU A 5 -4.25 17.78 -42.41
N GLY A 6 -5.27 16.95 -42.24
CA GLY A 6 -6.22 17.07 -41.14
C GLY A 6 -5.60 16.57 -39.83
N GLU A 7 -5.58 17.44 -38.82
CA GLU A 7 -5.44 17.03 -37.43
C GLU A 7 -6.84 17.01 -36.80
N THR A 8 -7.26 15.85 -36.32
CA THR A 8 -8.48 15.72 -35.50
C THR A 8 -8.13 16.02 -34.06
N TYR A 9 -8.56 17.18 -33.56
CA TYR A 9 -8.54 17.48 -32.13
C TYR A 9 -9.68 16.72 -31.45
N THR A 10 -9.38 15.72 -30.63
CA THR A 10 -10.35 15.18 -29.68
C THR A 10 -10.39 16.10 -28.46
N ASN A 11 -11.54 16.74 -28.30
CA ASN A 11 -11.88 17.59 -27.17
C ASN A 11 -12.06 16.72 -25.93
N THR A 12 -10.98 16.47 -25.17
CA THR A 12 -11.06 15.88 -23.84
C THR A 12 -11.49 16.96 -22.86
N ASN A 13 -12.80 17.05 -22.63
CA ASN A 13 -13.34 17.74 -21.48
C ASN A 13 -12.66 17.21 -20.20
N LEU A 14 -11.78 18.05 -19.64
CA LEU A 14 -11.14 17.86 -18.34
C LEU A 14 -12.22 17.94 -17.26
N ILE A 15 -12.79 16.80 -16.90
CA ILE A 15 -13.60 16.67 -15.70
C ILE A 15 -12.65 16.90 -14.51
N LYS A 16 -12.77 18.07 -13.89
CA LYS A 16 -12.14 18.37 -12.60
C LYS A 16 -12.53 17.27 -11.60
N PRO A 17 -11.59 16.69 -10.83
CA PRO A 17 -11.96 15.76 -9.77
C PRO A 17 -12.77 16.51 -8.73
N GLN A 18 -14.08 16.27 -8.74
CA GLN A 18 -14.97 16.64 -7.66
C GLN A 18 -14.52 15.86 -6.42
N ASN A 19 -14.39 16.52 -5.28
CA ASN A 19 -14.18 15.89 -3.97
C ASN A 19 -15.22 14.78 -3.79
N LYS A 20 -14.81 13.53 -4.01
CA LYS A 20 -15.70 12.38 -3.92
C LYS A 20 -15.79 12.02 -2.43
N PRO A 21 -16.99 12.01 -1.83
CA PRO A 21 -17.13 11.49 -0.48
C PRO A 21 -16.67 10.02 -0.47
N LEU A 22 -16.08 9.60 0.66
CA LEU A 22 -15.75 8.22 0.96
C LEU A 22 -16.89 7.32 0.48
N ASN A 23 -16.69 6.55 -0.59
CA ASN A 23 -17.76 5.72 -1.11
C ASN A 23 -17.92 4.54 -0.12
N GLN A 24 -18.90 4.63 0.78
CA GLN A 24 -19.25 3.61 1.78
C GLN A 24 -19.22 2.18 1.19
N GLN A 25 -19.56 2.07 -0.11
CA GLN A 25 -19.53 0.86 -0.92
C GLN A 25 -18.20 0.08 -0.89
N VAL A 26 -17.03 0.72 -0.79
CA VAL A 26 -15.75 -0.02 -0.76
C VAL A 26 -15.40 -0.50 0.64
N HIS A 27 -15.72 0.27 1.68
CA HIS A 27 -15.56 -0.19 3.06
C HIS A 27 -16.47 -1.38 3.34
N GLU A 28 -17.76 -1.24 3.01
CA GLU A 28 -18.75 -2.33 3.12
C GLU A 28 -18.38 -3.52 2.22
N GLY A 29 -17.82 -3.24 1.03
CA GLY A 29 -17.36 -4.25 0.10
C GLY A 29 -16.17 -5.07 0.61
N ILE A 30 -15.27 -4.48 1.40
CA ILE A 30 -14.18 -5.22 2.04
C ILE A 30 -14.74 -6.05 3.21
N GLU A 31 -15.50 -5.45 4.12
CA GLU A 31 -16.02 -6.12 5.33
C GLU A 31 -16.81 -7.40 5.02
N ASN A 32 -17.54 -7.38 3.90
CA ASN A 32 -18.37 -8.50 3.44
C ASN A 32 -17.74 -9.28 2.26
N CYS A 33 -16.45 -9.08 1.99
CA CYS A 33 -15.78 -9.67 0.83
C CYS A 33 -15.73 -11.21 0.90
N ASN A 34 -16.11 -11.85 -0.22
CA ASN A 34 -16.05 -13.29 -0.43
C ASN A 34 -15.34 -13.68 -1.75
N LEU A 35 -14.56 -12.75 -2.31
CA LEU A 35 -13.97 -12.89 -3.65
C LEU A 35 -12.80 -13.88 -3.74
N CYS A 36 -12.27 -14.34 -2.62
CA CYS A 36 -11.28 -15.42 -2.57
C CYS A 36 -11.43 -16.27 -1.31
N LYS A 37 -10.89 -17.49 -1.32
CA LYS A 37 -11.06 -18.50 -0.26
C LYS A 37 -10.58 -18.08 1.13
N ARG A 38 -9.77 -17.01 1.24
CA ARG A 38 -9.32 -16.52 2.56
C ARG A 38 -10.44 -16.12 3.50
N HIS A 39 -11.56 -15.62 2.96
CA HIS A 39 -12.71 -15.19 3.75
C HIS A 39 -13.33 -16.32 4.61
N GLN A 40 -13.06 -17.58 4.27
CA GLN A 40 -13.57 -18.75 4.99
C GLN A 40 -12.89 -18.95 6.34
N ASN A 41 -11.66 -18.46 6.48
CA ASN A 41 -10.80 -18.71 7.66
C ASN A 41 -10.43 -17.44 8.41
N SER A 42 -10.72 -16.26 7.85
CA SER A 42 -10.37 -14.97 8.45
C SER A 42 -11.33 -13.90 7.95
N LYS A 43 -11.73 -13.01 8.86
CA LYS A 43 -12.53 -11.84 8.51
C LYS A 43 -11.68 -10.86 7.70
N PRO A 44 -12.21 -10.28 6.62
CA PRO A 44 -11.55 -9.19 5.93
C PRO A 44 -11.31 -7.99 6.86
N VAL A 45 -10.17 -7.34 6.70
CA VAL A 45 -9.74 -6.16 7.45
C VAL A 45 -9.40 -5.06 6.46
N ILE A 46 -10.06 -3.92 6.59
CA ILE A 46 -9.83 -2.73 5.76
C ILE A 46 -8.40 -2.20 5.95
N GLY A 47 -7.93 -2.24 7.21
CA GLY A 47 -6.73 -1.58 7.68
C GLY A 47 -7.03 -0.19 8.22
N LEU A 48 -6.02 0.46 8.80
CA LEU A 48 -6.12 1.84 9.24
C LEU A 48 -5.99 2.73 7.99
N PHE A 49 -7.11 3.23 7.49
CA PHE A 49 -7.13 4.08 6.30
C PHE A 49 -7.42 5.54 6.68
N ASN A 50 -6.40 6.39 6.57
CA ASN A 50 -6.52 7.83 6.72
C ASN A 50 -6.31 8.49 5.34
N PRO A 51 -7.39 8.96 4.67
CA PRO A 51 -7.29 9.58 3.34
C PRO A 51 -6.39 10.82 3.29
N THR A 52 -6.17 11.48 4.43
CA THR A 52 -5.34 12.70 4.52
C THR A 52 -3.90 12.42 4.95
N SER A 53 -3.55 11.18 5.30
CA SER A 53 -2.20 10.86 5.77
C SER A 53 -1.18 10.99 4.64
N LYS A 54 -0.05 11.64 4.94
CA LYS A 54 1.07 11.78 3.99
C LYS A 54 1.92 10.51 3.87
N LEU A 55 1.75 9.58 4.82
CA LEU A 55 2.52 8.35 4.94
C LEU A 55 1.56 7.15 4.98
N THR A 56 1.85 6.14 4.16
CA THR A 56 1.17 4.84 4.16
C THR A 56 2.19 3.71 4.27
N PHE A 57 1.86 2.68 5.04
CA PHE A 57 2.59 1.43 5.12
C PHE A 57 1.75 0.31 4.49
N ILE A 58 2.36 -0.52 3.65
CA ILE A 58 1.67 -1.63 2.98
C ILE A 58 2.41 -2.95 3.22
N THR A 59 1.72 -3.91 3.83
CA THR A 59 2.18 -5.29 4.02
C THR A 59 1.44 -6.26 3.10
N LEU A 60 1.89 -7.51 3.03
CA LEU A 60 1.21 -8.54 2.24
C LEU A 60 -0.15 -8.93 2.88
N THR A 61 -0.15 -9.26 4.17
CA THR A 61 -1.35 -9.60 4.96
C THR A 61 -1.63 -8.52 6.02
N PRO A 62 -2.86 -8.46 6.59
CA PRO A 62 -3.23 -7.47 7.60
C PRO A 62 -2.33 -7.57 8.84
N MET A 63 -1.90 -6.42 9.36
CA MET A 63 -1.18 -6.33 10.65
C MET A 63 -2.08 -5.87 11.81
N LEU A 64 -3.32 -5.51 11.49
CA LEU A 64 -4.35 -5.06 12.43
C LEU A 64 -5.53 -6.03 12.41
N ASP A 65 -6.27 -6.08 13.50
CA ASP A 65 -7.59 -6.73 13.55
C ASP A 65 -8.70 -5.80 13.03
N SER A 66 -9.95 -6.28 13.04
CA SER A 66 -11.13 -5.50 12.63
C SER A 66 -11.41 -4.28 13.52
N GLN A 67 -10.85 -4.25 14.73
CA GLN A 67 -10.97 -3.16 15.70
C GLN A 67 -9.78 -2.19 15.59
N LEU A 68 -8.91 -2.39 14.59
CA LEU A 68 -7.71 -1.61 14.33
C LEU A 68 -6.63 -1.70 15.42
N ASN A 69 -6.64 -2.75 16.23
CA ASN A 69 -5.54 -3.08 17.13
C ASN A 69 -4.49 -3.89 16.39
N PHE A 70 -3.21 -3.70 16.73
CA PHE A 70 -2.15 -4.57 16.21
C PHE A 70 -2.37 -6.02 16.64
N LEU A 71 -2.17 -6.94 15.70
CA LEU A 71 -2.23 -8.37 15.98
C LEU A 71 -1.14 -8.74 17.00
N ASN A 72 -1.42 -9.69 17.88
CA ASN A 72 -0.47 -10.17 18.88
C ASN A 72 0.58 -11.12 18.26
N ASN A 73 1.43 -10.59 17.38
CA ASN A 73 2.52 -11.32 16.75
C ASN A 73 3.74 -10.42 16.50
N LEU A 74 4.90 -11.05 16.25
CA LEU A 74 6.17 -10.34 16.08
C LEU A 74 6.22 -9.43 14.85
N LYS A 75 5.46 -9.74 13.78
CA LYS A 75 5.43 -8.91 12.55
C LYS A 75 4.71 -7.60 12.82
N ALA A 76 3.54 -7.66 13.46
CA ALA A 76 2.74 -6.51 13.83
C ALA A 76 3.49 -5.62 14.84
N ALA A 77 4.09 -6.21 15.88
CA ALA A 77 4.92 -5.47 16.83
C ALA A 77 6.14 -4.79 16.19
N MET A 78 6.77 -5.45 15.19
CA MET A 78 7.84 -4.84 14.41
C MET A 78 7.35 -3.66 13.59
N LEU A 79 6.22 -3.79 12.89
CA LEU A 79 5.63 -2.70 12.12
C LEU A 79 5.30 -1.51 13.03
N GLU A 80 4.64 -1.75 14.15
CA GLU A 80 4.34 -0.72 15.15
C GLU A 80 5.61 0.01 15.59
N SER A 81 6.67 -0.74 15.92
CA SER A 81 7.96 -0.16 16.30
C SER A 81 8.61 0.65 15.18
N ILE A 82 8.47 0.25 13.92
CA ILE A 82 8.96 1.03 12.78
C ILE A 82 8.21 2.36 12.70
N ILE A 83 6.88 2.32 12.77
CA ILE A 83 6.02 3.50 12.67
C ILE A 83 6.32 4.49 13.81
N GLN A 84 6.35 4.00 15.05
CA GLN A 84 6.48 4.84 16.24
C GLN A 84 7.92 5.27 16.51
N LYS A 85 8.93 4.40 16.29
CA LYS A 85 10.32 4.69 16.70
C LYS A 85 11.21 5.16 15.56
N VAL A 86 10.95 4.71 14.33
CA VAL A 86 11.74 5.13 13.17
C VAL A 86 11.08 6.34 12.54
N PHE A 87 9.79 6.23 12.19
CA PHE A 87 9.06 7.32 11.55
C PHE A 87 8.55 8.38 12.54
N ASN A 88 8.59 8.11 13.84
CA ASN A 88 8.04 8.97 14.90
C ASN A 88 6.63 9.47 14.57
N CYS A 89 5.81 8.59 14.00
CA CYS A 89 4.50 8.93 13.47
C CYS A 89 3.40 8.40 14.39
N PRO A 90 2.50 9.26 14.90
CA PRO A 90 1.30 8.79 15.59
C PRO A 90 0.46 7.93 14.66
N LEU A 91 -0.13 6.83 15.16
CA LEU A 91 -0.91 5.92 14.32
C LEU A 91 -2.02 6.65 13.56
N LYS A 92 -2.70 7.60 14.21
CA LYS A 92 -3.75 8.44 13.61
C LYS A 92 -3.27 9.26 12.39
N ASP A 93 -1.98 9.52 12.26
CA ASP A 93 -1.40 10.38 11.22
C ASP A 93 -0.79 9.57 10.04
N CYS A 94 -0.95 8.24 10.06
CA CYS A 94 -0.55 7.34 8.99
C CYS A 94 -1.69 6.44 8.53
N SER A 95 -1.49 5.79 7.38
CA SER A 95 -2.32 4.66 6.96
C SER A 95 -1.52 3.35 7.06
N ILE A 96 -2.17 2.28 7.50
CA ILE A 96 -1.62 0.93 7.59
C ILE A 96 -2.54 0.00 6.83
N LEU A 97 -2.09 -0.44 5.67
CA LEU A 97 -2.88 -1.22 4.71
C LEU A 97 -2.19 -2.54 4.41
N SER A 98 -2.94 -3.45 3.80
CA SER A 98 -2.41 -4.71 3.26
C SER A 98 -2.93 -4.98 1.86
N LEU A 99 -2.16 -5.74 1.06
CA LEU A 99 -2.62 -6.22 -0.25
C LEU A 99 -3.77 -7.21 -0.08
N LEU A 100 -3.56 -8.25 0.71
CA LEU A 100 -4.58 -9.23 1.06
C LEU A 100 -5.34 -8.72 2.27
N LYS A 101 -6.67 -8.75 2.21
CA LYS A 101 -7.53 -8.22 3.28
C LYS A 101 -7.80 -9.21 4.41
N CYS A 102 -7.49 -10.49 4.22
CA CYS A 102 -7.68 -11.53 5.23
C CYS A 102 -6.32 -12.10 5.66
N ASP A 103 -6.15 -12.49 6.93
CA ASP A 103 -4.91 -13.04 7.51
C ASP A 103 -4.94 -14.57 7.63
N SER A 104 -5.26 -15.28 6.54
CA SER A 104 -5.30 -16.75 6.51
C SER A 104 -4.43 -17.31 5.39
N ASN A 105 -3.65 -18.35 5.64
CA ASN A 105 -2.89 -18.98 4.56
C ASN A 105 -3.80 -19.74 3.58
N SER A 106 -3.48 -19.72 2.29
CA SER A 106 -4.08 -20.61 1.30
C SER A 106 -3.07 -20.99 0.20
N LEU A 107 -3.48 -21.94 -0.63
CA LEU A 107 -2.66 -22.56 -1.66
C LEU A 107 -2.55 -21.74 -2.95
N ASN A 108 -3.42 -20.76 -3.20
CA ASN A 108 -3.42 -20.01 -4.47
C ASN A 108 -3.25 -18.49 -4.28
N LEU A 109 -2.03 -18.08 -3.97
CA LEU A 109 -1.68 -16.68 -3.72
C LEU A 109 -1.98 -15.75 -4.91
N GLU A 110 -1.82 -16.24 -6.14
CA GLU A 110 -2.03 -15.43 -7.35
C GLU A 110 -3.50 -15.04 -7.53
N GLU A 111 -4.42 -16.01 -7.39
CA GLU A 111 -5.86 -15.74 -7.42
C GLU A 111 -6.28 -14.79 -6.29
N GLU A 112 -5.73 -14.96 -5.09
CA GLU A 112 -6.01 -14.10 -3.94
C GLU A 112 -5.56 -12.67 -4.14
N ILE A 113 -4.35 -12.49 -4.70
CA ILE A 113 -3.82 -11.17 -5.03
C ILE A 113 -4.73 -10.50 -6.07
N ASN A 114 -5.08 -11.20 -7.15
CA ASN A 114 -5.95 -10.65 -8.19
C ASN A 114 -7.32 -10.26 -7.63
N ALA A 115 -7.87 -11.06 -6.72
CA ALA A 115 -9.12 -10.77 -6.05
C ALA A 115 -9.03 -9.58 -5.08
N CYS A 116 -7.90 -9.35 -4.40
CA CYS A 116 -7.79 -8.26 -3.42
C CYS A 116 -7.19 -6.96 -3.97
N LEU A 117 -6.49 -7.00 -5.11
CA LEU A 117 -5.70 -5.88 -5.62
C LEU A 117 -6.54 -4.60 -5.79
N PHE A 118 -7.75 -4.73 -6.33
CA PHE A 118 -8.61 -3.56 -6.57
C PHE A 118 -8.98 -2.80 -5.28
N HIS A 119 -9.11 -3.50 -4.15
CA HIS A 119 -9.37 -2.86 -2.86
C HIS A 119 -8.22 -1.96 -2.45
N LEU A 120 -6.97 -2.47 -2.56
CA LEU A 120 -5.79 -1.69 -2.24
C LEU A 120 -5.60 -0.55 -3.25
N THR A 121 -5.76 -0.80 -4.55
CA THR A 121 -5.68 0.24 -5.58
C THR A 121 -6.65 1.38 -5.30
N TRP A 122 -7.89 1.07 -4.93
CA TRP A 122 -8.86 2.09 -4.54
C TRP A 122 -8.40 2.89 -3.32
N GLN A 123 -7.91 2.23 -2.27
CA GLN A 123 -7.41 2.93 -1.07
C GLN A 123 -6.24 3.86 -1.42
N LEU A 124 -5.32 3.41 -2.29
CA LEU A 124 -4.21 4.23 -2.73
C LEU A 124 -4.69 5.42 -3.57
N ASP A 125 -5.56 5.21 -4.56
CA ASP A 125 -6.10 6.28 -5.39
C ASP A 125 -6.85 7.35 -4.58
N ASN A 126 -7.45 6.98 -3.44
CA ASN A 126 -8.17 7.87 -2.53
C ASN A 126 -7.32 8.35 -1.32
N SER A 127 -6.02 8.07 -1.33
CA SER A 127 -5.09 8.54 -0.29
C SER A 127 -4.33 9.78 -0.75
N ALA A 128 -4.13 10.75 0.15
CA ALA A 128 -3.22 11.89 -0.01
C ALA A 128 -1.75 11.54 0.29
N SER A 129 -1.41 10.25 0.43
CA SER A 129 -0.05 9.83 0.75
C SER A 129 0.95 10.31 -0.27
N LYS A 130 1.95 11.02 0.24
CA LYS A 130 3.15 11.44 -0.48
C LYS A 130 4.10 10.27 -0.64
N ILE A 131 4.35 9.54 0.44
CA ILE A 131 5.19 8.35 0.42
C ILE A 131 4.45 7.10 0.93
N ILE A 132 4.73 5.99 0.27
CA ILE A 132 4.15 4.69 0.53
C ILE A 132 5.31 3.71 0.73
N VAL A 133 5.44 3.19 1.95
CA VAL A 133 6.45 2.19 2.30
C VAL A 133 5.86 0.80 2.11
N VAL A 134 6.51 0.00 1.27
CA VAL A 134 6.01 -1.30 0.81
C VAL A 134 6.94 -2.40 1.31
N PHE A 135 6.40 -3.38 2.03
CA PHE A 135 7.16 -4.49 2.62
C PHE A 135 7.05 -5.76 1.77
N GLY A 136 8.17 -6.22 1.22
CA GLY A 136 8.28 -7.45 0.43
C GLY A 136 8.24 -7.20 -1.09
N GLU A 137 8.66 -8.22 -1.84
CA GLU A 137 8.94 -8.10 -3.29
C GLU A 137 7.70 -8.29 -4.19
N ILE A 138 6.66 -8.92 -3.67
CA ILE A 138 5.42 -9.18 -4.42
C ILE A 138 4.70 -7.87 -4.73
N LEU A 139 4.67 -6.94 -3.76
CA LEU A 139 3.89 -5.72 -3.84
C LEU A 139 4.36 -4.75 -4.94
N PRO A 140 5.67 -4.43 -5.09
CA PRO A 140 6.14 -3.56 -6.16
C PRO A 140 5.82 -4.11 -7.55
N LYS A 141 5.98 -5.42 -7.75
CA LYS A 141 5.61 -6.09 -9.00
C LYS A 141 4.11 -5.93 -9.31
N ARG A 142 3.25 -6.07 -8.31
CA ARG A 142 1.78 -6.00 -8.50
C ARG A 142 1.25 -4.58 -8.63
N LEU A 143 1.80 -3.64 -7.88
CA LEU A 143 1.33 -2.26 -7.82
C LEU A 143 1.97 -1.36 -8.88
N LEU A 144 3.24 -1.62 -9.21
CA LEU A 144 4.05 -0.74 -10.05
C LEU A 144 4.48 -1.40 -11.36
N ASN A 145 4.28 -2.71 -11.51
CA ASN A 145 4.81 -3.50 -12.63
C ASN A 145 6.35 -3.37 -12.77
N LEU A 146 7.04 -3.33 -11.63
CA LEU A 146 8.50 -3.20 -11.55
C LEU A 146 9.12 -4.45 -10.94
N SER A 147 10.33 -4.77 -11.39
CA SER A 147 11.18 -5.78 -10.77
C SER A 147 11.69 -5.33 -9.41
N LYS A 148 12.26 -6.27 -8.64
CA LYS A 148 12.92 -5.94 -7.38
C LYS A 148 14.06 -4.95 -7.62
N GLU A 149 14.91 -5.23 -8.61
CA GLU A 149 16.06 -4.42 -8.97
C GLU A 149 15.65 -2.98 -9.28
N GLU A 150 14.49 -2.79 -9.91
CA GLU A 150 13.93 -1.49 -10.27
C GLU A 150 13.37 -0.71 -9.06
N ALA A 151 12.75 -1.38 -8.09
CA ALA A 151 11.99 -0.72 -7.03
C ALA A 151 12.63 -0.73 -5.62
N PHE A 152 13.59 -1.62 -5.38
CA PHE A 152 14.08 -1.92 -4.05
C PHE A 152 15.05 -0.85 -3.51
N GLY A 153 14.83 -0.41 -2.26
CA GLY A 153 15.74 0.48 -1.53
C GLY A 153 15.82 1.93 -2.03
N ARG A 154 14.96 2.31 -2.99
CA ARG A 154 14.91 3.67 -3.55
C ARG A 154 13.48 4.15 -3.71
N ILE A 155 13.34 5.46 -3.90
CA ILE A 155 12.04 6.10 -4.14
C ILE A 155 11.72 5.99 -5.62
N VAL A 156 10.57 5.38 -5.92
CA VAL A 156 10.03 5.30 -7.27
C VAL A 156 8.74 6.09 -7.33
N SER A 157 8.60 6.91 -8.37
CA SER A 157 7.41 7.75 -8.56
C SER A 157 6.45 7.11 -9.56
N LEU A 158 5.18 7.02 -9.19
CA LEU A 158 4.10 6.61 -10.08
C LEU A 158 2.95 7.62 -9.94
N LYS A 159 2.65 8.35 -11.02
CA LYS A 159 1.73 9.50 -11.01
C LYS A 159 2.15 10.51 -9.94
N THR A 160 1.27 10.80 -8.98
CA THR A 160 1.49 11.74 -7.87
C THR A 160 1.99 11.05 -6.59
N LYS A 161 2.31 9.75 -6.64
CA LYS A 161 2.65 8.94 -5.47
C LYS A 161 4.09 8.46 -5.55
N HIS A 162 4.73 8.38 -4.39
CA HIS A 162 6.09 7.88 -4.27
C HIS A 162 6.11 6.62 -3.43
N PHE A 163 6.84 5.62 -3.90
CA PHE A 163 6.92 4.29 -3.29
C PHE A 163 8.36 4.01 -2.87
N LEU A 164 8.54 3.48 -1.66
CA LEU A 164 9.80 2.93 -1.20
C LEU A 164 9.58 1.44 -0.87
N SER A 165 10.24 0.56 -1.62
CA SER A 165 10.13 -0.88 -1.39
C SER A 165 11.27 -1.37 -0.49
N THR A 166 10.95 -2.24 0.46
CA THR A 166 11.91 -2.81 1.41
C THR A 166 11.62 -4.28 1.71
N HIS A 167 12.45 -4.90 2.54
CA HIS A 167 12.32 -6.30 2.96
C HIS A 167 10.97 -6.60 3.62
N ALA A 168 10.47 -7.82 3.47
CA ALA A 168 9.29 -8.27 4.18
C ALA A 168 9.55 -8.33 5.71
N LEU A 169 8.52 -8.13 6.53
CA LEU A 169 8.65 -8.12 7.99
C LEU A 169 9.16 -9.47 8.51
N GLU A 170 8.67 -10.57 7.94
CA GLU A 170 9.08 -11.94 8.27
C GLU A 170 10.56 -12.21 7.98
N ASP A 171 11.11 -11.64 6.91
CA ASP A 171 12.50 -11.84 6.53
C ASP A 171 13.42 -11.03 7.45
N MET A 172 13.01 -9.80 7.75
CA MET A 172 13.68 -8.96 8.74
C MET A 172 13.69 -9.59 10.13
N LEU A 173 12.61 -10.26 10.56
CA LEU A 173 12.57 -10.96 11.84
C LEU A 173 13.65 -12.04 11.95
N LYS A 174 13.91 -12.76 10.86
CA LYS A 174 14.87 -13.87 10.80
C LYS A 174 16.31 -13.43 10.57
N ASN A 175 16.52 -12.28 9.92
CA ASN A 175 17.85 -11.83 9.50
C ASN A 175 18.15 -10.39 9.95
N PRO A 176 19.04 -10.21 10.96
CA PRO A 176 19.46 -8.89 11.44
C PRO A 176 20.10 -7.99 10.39
N THR A 177 20.76 -8.57 9.38
CA THR A 177 21.36 -7.79 8.28
C THR A 177 20.29 -7.09 7.46
N LEU A 178 19.17 -7.77 7.19
CA LEU A 178 18.03 -7.17 6.47
C LEU A 178 17.37 -6.06 7.29
N LYS A 179 17.35 -6.15 8.63
CA LYS A 179 16.89 -5.04 9.49
C LYS A 179 17.75 -3.78 9.32
N LYS A 180 19.08 -3.95 9.26
CA LYS A 180 20.02 -2.83 9.08
C LYS A 180 19.83 -2.17 7.72
N GLU A 181 19.65 -2.97 6.67
CA GLU A 181 19.40 -2.48 5.32
C GLU A 181 18.04 -1.76 5.22
N ALA A 182 16.97 -2.37 5.75
CA ALA A 182 15.65 -1.75 5.79
C ALA A 182 15.66 -0.42 6.56
N LEU A 183 16.44 -0.32 7.65
CA LEU A 183 16.61 0.94 8.36
C LEU A 183 17.24 2.04 7.49
N ALA A 184 18.19 1.68 6.62
CA ALA A 184 18.73 2.63 5.64
C ALA A 184 17.65 3.08 4.66
N HIS A 185 16.80 2.16 4.19
CA HIS A 185 15.65 2.51 3.33
C HIS A 185 14.68 3.46 4.05
N PHE A 186 14.32 3.18 5.31
CA PHE A 186 13.41 4.05 6.07
C PHE A 186 13.96 5.47 6.23
N LYS A 187 15.28 5.63 6.39
CA LYS A 187 15.92 6.96 6.41
C LYS A 187 15.74 7.71 5.09
N ILE A 188 15.80 7.03 3.95
CA ILE A 188 15.53 7.62 2.63
C ILE A 188 14.08 8.13 2.58
N ALA A 189 13.11 7.32 3.02
CA ALA A 189 11.71 7.75 3.07
C ALA A 189 11.49 8.97 3.99
N LEU A 190 12.15 9.01 5.14
CA LEU A 190 12.09 10.14 6.07
C LEU A 190 12.66 11.41 5.47
N GLN A 191 13.82 11.32 4.81
CA GLN A 191 14.43 12.46 4.13
C GLN A 191 13.48 13.05 3.07
N PHE A 192 12.84 12.18 2.29
CA PHE A 192 11.87 12.59 1.30
C PHE A 192 10.63 13.28 1.91
N LEU A 193 10.08 12.72 2.99
CA LEU A 193 8.95 13.31 3.71
C LEU A 193 9.27 14.71 4.24
N ASN A 194 10.48 14.93 4.74
CA ASN A 194 10.89 16.21 5.32
C ASN A 194 11.17 17.29 4.27
N GLN A 195 11.45 16.90 3.02
CA GLN A 195 11.66 17.83 1.90
C GLN A 195 10.36 18.25 1.21
N SER A 196 9.24 17.59 1.52
CA SER A 196 7.98 17.68 0.77
C SER A 196 6.85 18.37 1.51
#